data_AF-A0A2G0E6L0-F1
#
_entry.id   AF-A0A2G0E6L0-F1
#
_cell.length_a   1.000
_cell.length_b   1.000
_cell.length_c   1.000
_cell.angle_alpha   90.00
_cell.angle_beta   90.00
_cell.angle_gamma   90.00
#
_symmetry.space_group_name_H-M   'P 1'
#
loop_
_entity.id
_entity.type
_entity.pdbx_description
1 polymer ?
#
loop_
_entity_poly.entity_id
_entity_poly.type
_entity_poly.pdbx_seq_one_letter_code
_entity_poly.pdbx_strand_id
1 'polypeptide(L)'
;QEDLFESFDMPLDVTPQQIASEIVDYCENSDVSNGLIILVDMGSLKEIHQFFKKQLSVPLLILNNVTTPLAITVGECLQKNAALEEIAEEAVRQIQPEWRLLYPQENKPKALITTCFTGIGTAAHLSELLEKSLPTTCQLKIIPYEYQQLKDKKNSEPLFSIYEIVGIKG
;
A
#
# COMPACT_ATOMS: atom_id res chain seq x y z
N GLN A 1 3.31 -36.34 5.18
CA GLN A 1 3.11 -35.03 4.55
C GLN A 1 4.03 -34.13 5.34
N GLU A 2 5.14 -33.69 4.75
CA GLU A 2 6.04 -32.76 5.44
C GLU A 2 5.45 -31.36 5.26
N ASP A 3 5.29 -30.65 6.37
CA ASP A 3 4.82 -29.28 6.35
C ASP A 3 5.91 -28.39 5.75
N LEU A 4 5.59 -27.71 4.65
CA LEU A 4 6.53 -26.87 3.90
C LEU A 4 6.87 -25.57 4.64
N PHE A 5 6.01 -25.15 5.55
CA PHE A 5 6.13 -23.92 6.32
C PHE A 5 5.88 -24.20 7.80
N GLU A 6 6.67 -23.54 8.64
CA GLU A 6 6.49 -23.47 10.08
C GLU A 6 6.21 -22.02 10.48
N SER A 7 5.29 -21.80 11.43
CA SER A 7 4.89 -20.45 11.85
C SER A 7 5.34 -20.15 13.28
N PHE A 8 5.88 -18.95 13.50
CA PHE A 8 6.28 -18.45 14.80
C PHE A 8 5.50 -17.16 15.10
N ASP A 9 4.61 -17.22 16.07
CA ASP A 9 3.76 -16.09 16.46
C ASP A 9 4.48 -15.19 17.48
N MET A 10 4.43 -13.87 17.27
CA MET A 10 4.99 -12.88 18.18
C MET A 10 3.86 -12.01 18.79
N PRO A 11 3.18 -12.48 19.85
CA PRO A 11 2.27 -11.64 20.61
C PRO A 11 3.00 -10.46 21.28
N LEU A 12 2.25 -9.45 21.75
CA LEU A 12 2.80 -8.15 22.19
C LEU A 12 3.80 -8.23 23.37
N ASP A 13 3.73 -9.30 24.14
CA ASP A 13 4.59 -9.59 25.28
C ASP A 13 5.86 -10.37 24.91
N VAL A 14 5.98 -10.79 23.64
CA VAL A 14 7.12 -11.55 23.13
C VAL A 14 8.10 -10.64 22.41
N THR A 15 9.37 -10.79 22.76
CA THR A 15 10.48 -10.03 22.17
C THR A 15 11.06 -10.73 20.94
N PRO A 16 11.67 -9.98 20.00
CA PRO A 16 12.37 -10.59 18.85
C PRO A 16 13.44 -11.61 19.24
N GLN A 17 14.09 -11.43 20.40
CA GLN A 17 15.09 -12.34 20.93
C GLN A 17 14.50 -13.70 21.32
N GLN A 18 13.27 -13.73 21.82
CA GLN A 18 12.56 -14.97 22.14
C GLN A 18 12.22 -15.74 20.86
N ILE A 19 11.66 -15.06 19.85
CA ILE A 19 11.39 -15.66 18.53
C ILE A 19 12.67 -16.19 17.88
N ALA A 20 13.78 -15.44 17.99
CA ALA A 20 15.06 -15.89 17.48
C ALA A 20 15.55 -17.18 18.16
N SER A 21 15.29 -17.35 19.46
CA SER A 21 15.60 -18.58 20.19
C SER A 21 14.76 -19.74 19.69
N GLU A 22 13.45 -19.53 19.51
CA GLU A 22 12.54 -20.57 18.99
C GLU A 22 12.93 -21.04 17.59
N ILE A 23 13.33 -20.12 16.70
CA ILE A 23 13.82 -20.46 15.37
C ILE A 23 15.12 -21.27 15.43
N VAL A 24 16.06 -20.90 16.31
CA VAL A 24 17.31 -21.65 16.49
C VAL A 24 17.00 -23.06 17.02
N ASP A 25 16.14 -23.17 18.02
CA ASP A 25 15.72 -24.46 18.60
C ASP A 25 15.03 -25.32 17.53
N TYR A 26 14.20 -24.73 16.68
CA TYR A 26 13.61 -25.43 15.52
C TYR A 26 14.67 -25.93 14.54
N CYS A 27 15.66 -25.09 14.20
CA CYS A 27 16.73 -25.46 13.28
C CYS A 27 17.64 -26.59 13.83
N GLU A 28 17.81 -26.70 15.16
CA GLU A 28 18.56 -27.80 15.77
C GLU A 28 17.80 -29.14 15.72
N ASN A 29 16.47 -29.11 15.52
CA ASN A 29 15.60 -30.28 15.50
C ASN A 29 15.05 -30.64 14.10
N SER A 30 15.37 -29.85 13.08
CA SER A 30 14.84 -29.97 11.72
C SER A 30 15.98 -30.04 10.69
N ASP A 31 15.75 -30.72 9.56
CA ASP A 31 16.73 -30.74 8.46
C ASP A 31 16.67 -29.43 7.66
N VAL A 32 17.56 -28.50 8.00
CA VAL A 32 17.74 -27.21 7.32
C VAL A 32 19.04 -27.17 6.50
N SER A 33 19.61 -28.33 6.16
CA SER A 33 20.92 -28.46 5.51
C SER A 33 21.01 -27.74 4.15
N ASN A 34 19.88 -27.60 3.45
CA ASN A 34 19.78 -26.90 2.17
C ASN A 34 19.54 -25.38 2.30
N GLY A 35 19.51 -24.84 3.52
CA GLY A 35 19.28 -23.43 3.80
C GLY A 35 17.98 -23.16 4.55
N LEU A 36 17.84 -21.93 4.99
CA LEU A 36 16.70 -21.43 5.76
C LEU A 36 16.09 -20.21 5.06
N ILE A 37 14.76 -20.20 4.91
CA ILE A 37 14.01 -19.04 4.45
C ILE A 37 13.13 -18.57 5.60
N ILE A 38 13.28 -17.30 5.99
CA ILE A 38 12.44 -16.67 7.01
C ILE A 38 11.59 -15.59 6.34
N LEU A 39 10.28 -15.79 6.37
CA LEU A 39 9.30 -14.80 5.91
C LEU A 39 8.84 -13.96 7.10
N VAL A 40 8.97 -12.64 6.99
CA VAL A 40 8.71 -11.69 8.08
C VAL A 40 7.71 -10.65 7.62
N ASP A 41 6.76 -10.30 8.49
CA ASP A 41 5.80 -9.22 8.23
C ASP A 41 6.48 -7.84 8.25
N MET A 42 6.83 -7.34 9.44
CA MET A 42 7.37 -5.98 9.63
C MET A 42 8.34 -5.89 10.82
N GLY A 43 8.93 -4.71 10.98
CA GLY A 43 9.57 -4.29 12.23
C GLY A 43 10.97 -4.85 12.46
N SER A 44 11.29 -5.10 13.73
CA SER A 44 12.63 -5.55 14.18
C SER A 44 12.98 -6.97 13.73
N LEU A 45 11.98 -7.80 13.37
CA LEU A 45 12.20 -9.16 12.91
C LEU A 45 12.92 -9.23 11.54
N LYS A 46 12.93 -8.14 10.76
CA LYS A 46 13.73 -8.06 9.52
C LYS A 46 15.22 -8.28 9.77
N GLU A 47 15.67 -7.98 10.99
CA GLU A 47 17.05 -8.10 11.46
C GLU A 47 17.22 -9.25 12.46
N ILE A 48 16.29 -10.22 12.46
CA ILE A 48 16.27 -11.31 13.45
C ILE A 48 17.58 -12.12 13.51
N HIS A 49 18.31 -12.18 12.39
CA HIS A 49 19.62 -12.83 12.31
C HIS A 49 20.64 -12.27 13.31
N GLN A 50 20.50 -11.00 13.73
CA GLN A 50 21.38 -10.38 14.73
C GLN A 50 21.23 -11.00 16.12
N PHE A 51 20.10 -11.66 16.39
CA PHE A 51 19.83 -12.31 17.68
C PHE A 51 20.26 -13.78 17.72
N PHE A 52 20.69 -14.35 16.59
CA PHE A 52 21.23 -15.72 16.56
C PHE A 52 22.59 -15.76 17.26
N LYS A 53 22.65 -16.44 18.41
CA LYS A 53 23.85 -16.53 19.27
C LYS A 53 25.01 -17.27 18.60
N LYS A 54 24.73 -18.09 17.61
CA LYS A 54 25.70 -18.83 16.80
C LYS A 54 25.54 -18.39 15.34
N GLN A 55 26.64 -18.36 14.61
CA GLN A 55 26.58 -18.20 13.17
C GLN A 55 25.90 -19.43 12.57
N LEU A 56 24.88 -19.21 11.76
CA LEU A 56 24.23 -20.29 11.01
C LEU A 56 25.27 -20.90 10.05
N SER A 57 25.31 -22.23 9.99
CA SER A 57 26.18 -22.98 9.07
C SER A 57 25.56 -23.15 7.68
N VAL A 58 24.33 -22.69 7.49
CA VAL A 58 23.55 -22.83 6.26
C VAL A 58 23.19 -21.45 5.71
N PRO A 59 22.96 -21.32 4.39
CA PRO A 59 22.46 -20.09 3.81
C PRO A 59 21.15 -19.64 4.44
N LEU A 60 20.99 -18.34 4.67
CA LEU A 60 19.79 -17.75 5.23
C LEU A 60 19.25 -16.69 4.26
N LEU A 61 17.99 -16.84 3.84
CA LEU A 61 17.23 -15.84 3.11
C LEU A 61 16.17 -15.25 4.05
N ILE A 62 16.17 -13.92 4.22
CA ILE A 62 15.11 -13.21 4.95
C ILE A 62 14.31 -12.38 3.95
N LEU A 63 13.01 -12.62 3.86
CA LEU A 63 12.07 -11.85 3.04
C LEU A 63 11.11 -11.09 3.95
N ASN A 64 11.14 -9.75 3.85
CA ASN A 64 10.27 -8.86 4.63
C ASN A 64 9.01 -8.48 3.84
N ASN A 65 7.99 -7.95 4.54
CA ASN A 65 6.66 -7.64 3.99
C ASN A 65 5.92 -8.88 3.50
N VAL A 66 5.88 -9.93 4.35
CA VAL A 66 5.18 -11.16 3.99
C VAL A 66 3.71 -10.89 3.68
N THR A 67 3.29 -11.40 2.53
CA THR A 67 1.90 -11.42 2.11
C THR A 67 1.57 -12.84 1.68
N THR A 68 0.28 -13.21 1.63
CA THR A 68 -0.12 -14.54 1.18
C THR A 68 0.44 -14.89 -0.22
N PRO A 69 0.42 -13.98 -1.23
CA PRO A 69 1.05 -14.27 -2.52
C PRO A 69 2.55 -14.57 -2.42
N LEU A 70 3.29 -13.81 -1.60
CA LEU A 70 4.72 -14.04 -1.39
C LEU A 70 5.00 -15.46 -0.86
N ALA A 71 4.25 -15.88 0.18
CA ALA A 71 4.40 -17.21 0.76
C ALA A 71 4.08 -18.31 -0.26
N ILE A 72 3.04 -18.13 -1.09
CA ILE A 72 2.70 -19.06 -2.17
C ILE A 72 3.85 -19.14 -3.19
N THR A 73 4.37 -18.01 -3.67
CA THR A 73 5.48 -17.97 -4.64
C THR A 73 6.72 -18.68 -4.10
N VAL A 74 7.09 -18.42 -2.85
CA VAL A 74 8.21 -19.11 -2.18
C VAL A 74 7.97 -20.61 -2.11
N GLY A 75 6.76 -21.03 -1.72
CA GLY A 75 6.39 -22.44 -1.64
C GLY A 75 6.46 -23.15 -3.00
N GLU A 76 5.99 -22.51 -4.07
CA GLU A 76 6.08 -23.04 -5.43
C GLU A 76 7.53 -23.20 -5.90
N CYS A 77 8.40 -22.23 -5.58
CA CYS A 77 9.81 -22.31 -5.94
C CYS A 77 10.55 -23.40 -5.14
N LEU A 78 10.23 -23.57 -3.85
CA LEU A 78 10.75 -24.68 -3.03
C LEU A 78 10.36 -26.04 -3.63
N GLN A 79 9.10 -26.22 -4.05
CA GLN A 79 8.65 -27.46 -4.71
C GLN A 79 9.38 -27.73 -6.04
N LYS A 80 9.90 -26.69 -6.69
CA LYS A 80 10.71 -26.79 -7.92
C LYS A 80 12.21 -26.98 -7.65
N ASN A 81 12.64 -27.04 -6.39
CA ASN A 81 14.05 -27.07 -5.98
C ASN A 81 14.87 -25.88 -6.54
N ALA A 82 14.26 -24.69 -6.63
CA ALA A 82 14.93 -23.48 -7.05
C ALA A 82 16.01 -23.06 -6.04
N ALA A 83 17.07 -22.39 -6.51
CA ALA A 83 18.10 -21.84 -5.63
C ALA A 83 17.55 -20.66 -4.80
N LEU A 84 18.14 -20.39 -3.62
CA LEU A 84 17.66 -19.31 -2.74
C LEU A 84 17.68 -17.94 -3.41
N GLU A 85 18.70 -17.65 -4.21
CA GLU A 85 18.80 -16.42 -4.99
C GLU A 85 17.68 -16.31 -6.03
N GLU A 86 17.36 -17.41 -6.72
CA GLU A 86 16.24 -17.46 -7.68
C GLU A 86 14.89 -17.27 -6.99
N ILE A 87 14.72 -17.87 -5.80
CA ILE A 87 13.52 -17.67 -4.96
C ILE A 87 13.38 -16.19 -4.60
N ALA A 88 14.47 -15.53 -4.18
CA ALA A 88 14.45 -14.12 -3.82
C ALA A 88 14.09 -13.22 -5.02
N GLU A 89 14.68 -13.47 -6.19
CA GLU A 89 14.37 -12.71 -7.41
C GLU A 89 12.92 -12.87 -7.86
N GLU A 90 12.39 -14.10 -7.84
CA GLU A 90 11.01 -14.38 -8.24
C GLU A 90 10.01 -13.79 -7.24
N ALA A 91 10.27 -13.96 -5.94
CA ALA A 91 9.50 -13.36 -4.86
C ALA A 91 9.35 -11.85 -5.03
N VAL A 92 10.45 -11.13 -5.29
CA VAL A 92 10.42 -9.67 -5.50
C VAL A 92 9.68 -9.28 -6.77
N ARG A 93 9.85 -10.05 -7.87
CA ARG A 93 9.20 -9.77 -9.15
C ARG A 93 7.67 -9.84 -9.06
N GLN A 94 7.15 -10.78 -8.29
CA GLN A 94 5.72 -11.03 -8.16
C GLN A 94 5.00 -10.09 -7.17
N ILE A 95 5.74 -9.36 -6.33
CA ILE A 95 5.17 -8.33 -5.46
C ILE A 95 4.84 -7.09 -6.31
N GLN A 96 3.67 -7.11 -6.96
CA GLN A 96 3.08 -5.94 -7.61
C GLN A 96 1.77 -5.60 -6.89
N PRO A 97 1.66 -4.44 -6.24
CA PRO A 97 0.41 -4.05 -5.60
C PRO A 97 -0.67 -3.81 -6.67
N GLU A 98 -1.77 -4.57 -6.60
CA GLU A 98 -2.97 -4.24 -7.36
C GLU A 98 -3.64 -3.03 -6.70
N TRP A 99 -3.91 -1.98 -7.49
CA TRP A 99 -4.68 -0.84 -7.02
C TRP A 99 -5.73 -0.46 -8.07
N ARG A 100 -6.88 0.00 -7.59
CA ARG A 100 -7.94 0.57 -8.43
C ARG A 100 -8.50 1.81 -7.75
N LEU A 101 -8.61 2.90 -8.51
CA LEU A 101 -9.28 4.12 -8.08
C LEU A 101 -10.63 4.21 -8.77
N LEU A 102 -11.71 4.15 -7.99
CA LEU A 102 -13.07 4.21 -8.50
C LEU A 102 -13.69 5.57 -8.16
N TYR A 103 -14.16 6.27 -9.19
CA TYR A 103 -14.93 7.51 -9.04
C TYR A 103 -16.43 7.24 -9.20
N PRO A 104 -17.30 8.04 -8.55
CA PRO A 104 -18.75 7.95 -8.75
C PRO A 104 -19.10 8.05 -10.25
N GLN A 105 -19.88 7.11 -10.77
CA GLN A 105 -20.36 7.15 -12.16
C GLN A 105 -21.74 7.81 -12.28
N GLU A 106 -22.58 7.63 -11.26
CA GLU A 106 -23.95 8.15 -11.21
C GLU A 106 -24.15 8.99 -9.94
N ASN A 107 -25.23 9.78 -9.94
CA ASN A 107 -25.61 10.64 -8.80
C ASN A 107 -24.50 11.59 -8.34
N LYS A 108 -23.69 12.08 -9.29
CA LYS A 108 -22.67 13.08 -9.01
C LYS A 108 -23.37 14.37 -8.55
N PRO A 109 -23.00 14.95 -7.39
CA PRO A 109 -23.53 16.24 -6.99
C PRO A 109 -23.21 17.28 -8.04
N LYS A 110 -24.19 18.13 -8.36
CA LYS A 110 -23.99 19.25 -9.28
C LYS A 110 -23.07 20.27 -8.63
N ALA A 111 -22.09 20.75 -9.40
CA ALA A 111 -21.21 21.81 -8.93
C ALA A 111 -20.97 22.89 -9.98
N LEU A 112 -20.89 24.13 -9.51
CA LEU A 112 -20.45 25.29 -10.27
C LEU A 112 -19.03 25.63 -9.81
N ILE A 113 -18.10 25.73 -10.75
CA ILE A 113 -16.73 26.14 -10.43
C ILE A 113 -16.65 27.65 -10.49
N THR A 114 -16.12 28.30 -9.45
CA THR A 114 -15.67 29.69 -9.53
C THR A 114 -14.17 29.73 -9.68
N THR A 115 -13.66 30.60 -10.53
CA THR A 115 -12.22 30.73 -10.75
C THR A 115 -11.86 32.19 -10.95
N CYS A 116 -10.58 32.55 -10.85
CA CYS A 116 -10.13 33.90 -11.17
C CYS A 116 -8.67 33.87 -11.62
N PHE A 117 -8.33 34.73 -12.59
CA PHE A 117 -6.97 34.85 -13.09
C PHE A 117 -5.98 35.32 -12.02
N THR A 118 -6.43 36.14 -11.05
CA THR A 118 -5.57 36.74 -10.01
C THR A 118 -5.34 35.84 -8.81
N GLY A 119 -5.90 34.63 -8.80
CA GLY A 119 -5.70 33.61 -7.75
C GLY A 119 -6.99 33.16 -7.07
N ILE A 120 -6.85 32.19 -6.15
CA ILE A 120 -7.99 31.52 -5.50
C ILE A 120 -8.80 32.46 -4.58
N GLY A 121 -8.21 33.52 -4.04
CA GLY A 121 -8.88 34.43 -3.09
C GLY A 121 -10.11 35.12 -3.70
N THR A 122 -9.99 35.65 -4.92
CA THR A 122 -11.12 36.26 -5.62
C THR A 122 -12.19 35.23 -5.98
N ALA A 123 -11.77 34.03 -6.39
CA ALA A 123 -12.68 32.93 -6.71
C ALA A 123 -13.47 32.47 -5.47
N ALA A 124 -12.82 32.44 -4.29
CA ALA A 124 -13.44 32.11 -3.01
C ALA A 124 -14.47 33.17 -2.60
N HIS A 125 -14.14 34.45 -2.76
CA HIS A 125 -15.10 35.52 -2.48
C HIS A 125 -16.32 35.46 -3.41
N LEU A 126 -16.11 35.18 -4.70
CA LEU A 126 -17.21 34.94 -5.65
C LEU A 126 -18.05 33.71 -5.24
N SER A 127 -17.41 32.63 -4.79
CA SER A 127 -18.11 31.44 -4.28
C SER A 127 -19.04 31.80 -3.12
N GLU A 128 -18.52 32.52 -2.14
CA GLU A 128 -19.28 32.93 -0.94
C GLU A 128 -20.47 33.83 -1.29
N LEU A 129 -20.29 34.78 -2.21
CA LEU A 129 -21.37 35.65 -2.67
C LEU A 129 -22.47 34.87 -3.38
N LEU A 130 -22.09 33.92 -4.26
CA LEU A 130 -23.06 33.09 -4.97
C LEU A 130 -23.77 32.13 -4.01
N GLU A 131 -23.06 31.52 -3.05
CA GLU A 131 -23.65 30.65 -2.03
C GLU A 131 -24.72 31.39 -1.21
N LYS A 132 -24.43 32.63 -0.80
CA LYS A 132 -25.39 33.48 -0.08
C LYS A 132 -26.60 33.92 -0.92
N SER A 133 -26.45 33.91 -2.24
CA SER A 133 -27.49 34.34 -3.18
C SER A 133 -28.40 33.19 -3.63
N LEU A 134 -27.97 31.94 -3.46
CA LEU A 134 -28.77 30.78 -3.84
C LEU A 134 -29.82 30.45 -2.77
N PRO A 135 -31.03 30.00 -3.17
CA PRO A 135 -32.01 29.46 -2.23
C PRO A 135 -31.44 28.25 -1.48
N THR A 136 -31.80 28.10 -0.21
CA THR A 136 -31.38 26.96 0.64
C THR A 136 -31.86 25.60 0.12
N THR A 137 -32.86 25.57 -0.77
CA THR A 137 -33.36 24.37 -1.45
C THR A 137 -32.52 23.94 -2.65
N CYS A 138 -31.59 24.78 -3.12
CA CYS A 138 -30.73 24.49 -4.25
C CYS A 138 -29.58 23.56 -3.84
N GLN A 139 -29.51 22.36 -4.44
CA GLN A 139 -28.46 21.37 -4.17
C GLN A 139 -27.23 21.55 -5.09
N LEU A 140 -26.86 22.80 -5.37
CA LEU A 140 -25.70 23.14 -6.19
C LEU A 140 -24.51 23.47 -5.28
N LYS A 141 -23.40 22.73 -5.40
CA LYS A 141 -22.16 23.11 -4.72
C LYS A 141 -21.44 24.20 -5.52
N ILE A 142 -20.91 25.20 -4.85
CA ILE A 142 -20.03 26.18 -5.47
C ILE A 142 -18.61 25.89 -5.00
N ILE A 143 -17.68 25.77 -5.94
CA ILE A 143 -16.32 25.30 -5.66
C ILE A 143 -15.32 26.31 -6.23
N PRO A 144 -14.63 27.08 -5.38
CA PRO A 144 -13.55 27.93 -5.83
C PRO A 144 -12.37 27.07 -6.25
N TYR A 145 -11.81 27.36 -7.43
CA TYR A 145 -10.74 26.58 -8.02
C TYR A 145 -9.73 27.47 -8.74
N GLU A 146 -8.46 27.07 -8.71
CA GLU A 146 -7.38 27.81 -9.35
C GLU A 146 -7.48 27.72 -10.88
N TYR A 147 -7.45 28.89 -11.54
CA TYR A 147 -7.56 29.00 -12.99
C TYR A 147 -6.46 28.21 -13.70
N GLN A 148 -5.23 28.28 -13.20
CA GLN A 148 -4.08 27.62 -13.81
C GLN A 148 -4.24 26.10 -13.79
N GLN A 149 -4.80 25.52 -12.71
CA GLN A 149 -5.06 24.09 -12.62
C GLN A 149 -6.15 23.64 -13.61
N LEU A 150 -7.25 24.40 -13.74
CA LEU A 150 -8.27 24.14 -14.76
C LEU A 150 -7.70 24.21 -16.18
N LYS A 151 -6.83 25.19 -16.45
CA LYS A 151 -6.23 25.40 -17.76
C LYS A 151 -5.28 24.27 -18.15
N ASP A 152 -4.43 23.85 -17.21
CA ASP A 152 -3.34 22.91 -17.48
C ASP A 152 -3.82 21.46 -17.50
N LYS A 153 -4.66 21.08 -16.54
CA LYS A 153 -5.12 19.68 -16.39
C LYS A 153 -6.49 19.42 -17.00
N LYS A 154 -7.28 20.44 -17.31
CA LYS A 154 -8.59 20.33 -17.99
C LYS A 154 -9.47 19.24 -17.36
N ASN A 155 -9.96 18.30 -18.15
CA ASN A 155 -10.84 17.21 -17.71
C ASN A 155 -10.14 16.14 -16.86
N SER A 156 -8.82 16.23 -16.68
CA SER A 156 -8.04 15.30 -15.85
C SER A 156 -8.04 15.70 -14.37
N GLU A 157 -8.63 16.85 -14.00
CA GLU A 157 -8.80 17.21 -12.59
C GLU A 157 -9.80 16.26 -11.91
N PRO A 158 -9.47 15.69 -10.73
CA PRO A 158 -10.35 14.77 -10.00
C PRO A 158 -11.75 15.34 -9.74
N LEU A 159 -11.85 16.67 -9.68
CA LEU A 159 -13.10 17.39 -9.53
C LEU A 159 -14.16 16.98 -10.57
N PHE A 160 -13.79 16.81 -11.84
CA PHE A 160 -14.72 16.39 -12.91
C PHE A 160 -15.15 14.92 -12.79
N SER A 161 -14.35 14.12 -12.09
CA SER A 161 -14.70 12.73 -11.77
C SER A 161 -15.66 12.63 -10.58
N ILE A 162 -15.65 13.61 -9.65
CA ILE A 162 -16.46 13.61 -8.43
C ILE A 162 -17.79 14.36 -8.61
N TYR A 163 -17.81 15.41 -9.44
CA TYR A 163 -18.95 16.32 -9.59
C TYR A 163 -19.50 16.32 -11.02
N GLU A 164 -20.81 16.57 -11.15
CA GLU A 164 -21.41 16.97 -12.41
C GLU A 164 -21.21 18.49 -12.55
N ILE A 165 -20.16 18.89 -13.26
CA ILE A 165 -19.85 20.31 -13.42
C ILE A 165 -20.86 20.94 -14.38
N VAL A 166 -21.76 21.77 -13.84
CA VAL A 166 -22.79 22.46 -14.61
C VAL A 166 -22.28 23.74 -15.27
N GLY A 167 -21.13 24.25 -14.84
CA GLY A 167 -20.50 25.43 -15.42
C GLY A 167 -19.22 25.86 -14.70
N ILE A 168 -18.51 26.80 -15.33
CA ILE A 168 -17.31 27.44 -14.78
C ILE A 168 -17.50 28.96 -14.93
N LYS A 169 -17.33 29.70 -13.84
CA LYS A 169 -17.45 31.16 -13.79
C LYS A 169 -16.15 31.81 -13.33
N GLY A 170 -15.56 32.58 -14.24
CA GLY A 170 -14.38 33.42 -14.01
C GLY A 170 -14.73 34.89 -13.82
#